data_AF-A0A967XU66-F1
#
_entry.id   AF-A0A967XU66-F1
#
_cell.length_a   1.000
_cell.length_b   1.000
_cell.length_c   1.000
_cell.angle_alpha   90.00
_cell.angle_beta   90.00
_cell.angle_gamma   90.00
#
_symmetry.space_group_name_H-M   'P 1'
#
loop_
_entity.id
_entity.type
_entity.pdbx_description
1 polymer ?
#
loop_
_entity_poly.entity_id
_entity_poly.type
_entity_poly.pdbx_seq_one_letter_code
_entity_poly.pdbx_strand_id
1 'polypeptide(L)'
;YRQKGFDALKPKNRSDIGKSQKIPPDILEIAFQLKKEEPHRSARKIIQIMEAHQMTTPGLIKPSTLYRIFAKNDLTRKKLKGSAKY
;
A
#
# COMPACT_ATOMS: atom_id res chain seq x y z
N TYR A 1 10.40 -5.56 19.61
CA TYR A 1 10.29 -4.21 19.05
C TYR A 1 11.11 -4.11 17.76
N ARG A 2 10.49 -4.35 16.59
CA ARG A 2 11.15 -4.17 15.28
C ARG A 2 10.56 -2.96 14.57
N GLN A 3 11.05 -1.79 14.98
CA GLN A 3 10.97 -0.55 14.22
C GLN A 3 11.95 -0.61 13.04
N LYS A 4 11.63 0.14 11.99
CA LYS A 4 12.38 0.40 10.75
C LYS A 4 12.05 -0.52 9.58
N GLY A 5 11.24 0.03 8.68
CA GLY A 5 11.04 -0.54 7.34
C GLY A 5 10.31 0.41 6.39
N PHE A 6 10.62 1.71 6.39
CA PHE A 6 9.98 2.68 5.49
C PHE A 6 10.90 3.77 4.90
N ASP A 7 12.22 3.68 5.05
CA ASP A 7 13.14 4.61 4.37
C ASP A 7 13.32 4.32 2.85
N ALA A 8 12.72 3.24 2.33
CA ALA A 8 12.83 2.86 0.93
C ALA A 8 11.64 3.30 0.04
N LEU A 9 10.64 3.98 0.59
CA LEU A 9 9.33 4.18 -0.07
C LEU A 9 9.12 5.57 -0.67
N LYS A 10 10.20 6.30 -0.96
CA LYS A 10 10.13 7.45 -1.86
C LYS A 10 10.06 6.98 -3.30
N PRO A 11 8.98 7.22 -4.05
CA PRO A 11 8.96 6.92 -5.47
C PRO A 11 10.05 7.75 -6.17
N LYS A 12 11.07 7.07 -6.68
CA LYS A 12 12.05 7.63 -7.61
C LYS A 12 11.30 8.16 -8.84
N ASN A 13 11.41 9.46 -9.05
CA ASN A 13 10.78 10.29 -10.07
C ASN A 13 10.33 9.56 -11.35
N ARG A 14 9.09 9.81 -11.77
CA ARG A 14 8.75 9.93 -13.20
C ARG A 14 7.76 11.07 -13.44
N SER A 15 8.08 11.85 -14.47
CA SER A 15 7.61 13.21 -14.76
C SER A 15 6.32 13.29 -15.58
N ASP A 16 5.63 12.17 -15.83
CA ASP A 16 4.39 12.19 -16.60
C ASP A 16 3.42 11.12 -16.10
N ILE A 17 2.20 11.56 -15.78
CA ILE A 17 0.88 10.91 -15.84
C ILE A 17 -0.02 11.73 -14.90
N GLY A 18 -0.61 12.78 -15.49
CA GLY A 18 -1.37 13.81 -14.82
C GLY A 18 -2.54 13.31 -13.97
N LYS A 19 -2.88 14.14 -12.97
CA LYS A 19 -4.13 14.12 -12.18
C LYS A 19 -4.34 12.96 -11.20
N SER A 20 -3.32 12.20 -10.82
CA SER A 20 -3.45 11.37 -9.60
C SER A 20 -3.49 12.32 -8.40
N GLN A 21 -4.66 12.46 -7.75
CA GLN A 21 -4.71 12.99 -6.38
C GLN A 21 -3.60 12.29 -5.59
N LYS A 22 -2.65 13.06 -5.07
CA LYS A 22 -1.56 12.50 -4.27
C LYS A 22 -2.23 11.81 -3.08
N ILE A 23 -2.21 10.47 -3.08
CA ILE A 23 -2.66 9.72 -1.91
C ILE A 23 -1.76 10.16 -0.75
N PRO A 24 -2.32 10.59 0.39
CA PRO A 24 -1.49 11.05 1.49
C PRO A 24 -0.51 9.94 1.93
N PRO A 25 0.75 10.28 2.21
CA PRO A 25 1.77 9.28 2.56
C PRO A 25 1.37 8.45 3.79
N ASP A 26 0.74 9.08 4.78
CA ASP A 26 0.28 8.42 6.01
C ASP A 26 -0.75 7.31 5.72
N ILE A 27 -1.61 7.55 4.73
CA ILE A 27 -2.63 6.59 4.29
C ILE A 27 -2.00 5.42 3.55
N LEU A 28 -0.96 5.68 2.75
CA LEU A 28 -0.20 4.62 2.11
C LEU A 28 0.56 3.76 3.13
N GLU A 29 1.12 4.38 4.17
CA GLU A 29 1.82 3.67 5.23
C GLU A 29 0.91 2.66 5.94
N ILE A 30 -0.31 3.10 6.32
CA ILE A 30 -1.33 2.22 6.89
C ILE A 30 -1.66 1.07 5.93
N ALA A 31 -1.86 1.37 4.64
CA ALA A 31 -2.19 0.35 3.65
C ALA A 31 -1.06 -0.69 3.49
N PHE A 32 0.20 -0.27 3.56
CA PHE A 32 1.35 -1.17 3.53
C PHE A 32 1.43 -2.04 4.78
N GLN A 33 1.17 -1.48 5.95
CA GLN A 33 1.17 -2.22 7.20
C GLN A 33 0.10 -3.33 7.17
N LEU A 34 -1.14 -2.98 6.80
CA LEU A 34 -2.24 -3.93 6.65
C LEU A 34 -1.94 -5.05 5.64
N LYS A 35 -1.17 -4.74 4.58
CA LYS A 35 -0.75 -5.72 3.57
C LYS A 35 0.35 -6.65 4.07
N LYS A 36 1.29 -6.14 4.87
CA LYS A 36 2.37 -6.93 5.48
C LYS A 36 1.83 -7.89 6.54
N GLU A 37 0.89 -7.43 7.37
CA GLU A 37 0.25 -8.25 8.42
C GLU A 37 -0.54 -9.41 7.85
N GLU A 38 -1.29 -9.17 6.77
CA GLU A 38 -2.06 -10.23 6.10
C GLU A 38 -1.86 -10.15 4.58
N PRO A 39 -0.81 -10.80 4.04
CA PRO A 39 -0.47 -10.77 2.61
C PRO A 39 -1.58 -11.27 1.68
N HIS A 40 -2.55 -12.00 2.22
CA HIS A 40 -3.73 -12.51 1.52
C HIS A 40 -4.80 -11.43 1.28
N ARG A 41 -4.81 -10.35 2.07
CA ARG A 41 -5.77 -9.24 1.88
C ARG A 41 -5.60 -8.62 0.49
N SER A 42 -6.71 -8.47 -0.21
CA SER A 42 -6.74 -7.77 -1.49
C SER A 42 -6.66 -6.26 -1.29
N ALA A 43 -6.24 -5.52 -2.33
CA ALA A 43 -6.24 -4.06 -2.30
C ALA A 43 -7.63 -3.49 -1.98
N ARG A 44 -8.69 -4.11 -2.51
CA ARG A 44 -10.08 -3.73 -2.21
C ARG A 44 -10.41 -3.90 -0.72
N LYS A 45 -10.01 -5.02 -0.11
CA LYS A 45 -10.29 -5.27 1.31
C LYS A 45 -9.54 -4.29 2.22
N ILE A 46 -8.30 -3.95 1.86
CA ILE A 46 -7.51 -2.94 2.58
C ILE A 46 -8.21 -1.57 2.52
N ILE A 47 -8.67 -1.15 1.34
CA ILE A 47 -9.42 0.11 1.19
C ILE A 47 -10.69 0.08 2.04
N GLN A 48 -11.48 -1.00 1.99
CA GLN A 48 -12.70 -1.11 2.79
C GLN A 48 -12.45 -1.00 4.30
N ILE A 49 -11.36 -1.59 4.80
CA ILE A 49 -10.97 -1.48 6.21
C ILE A 49 -10.65 -0.02 6.53
N MET A 50 -9.81 0.62 5.71
CA MET A 50 -9.41 2.00 5.94
C MET A 50 -10.59 2.97 5.87
N GLU A 51 -11.53 2.78 4.94
CA GLU A 51 -12.77 3.56 4.84
C GLU A 51 -13.67 3.32 6.07
N ALA A 52 -13.81 2.07 6.52
CA ALA A 52 -14.60 1.72 7.70
C ALA A 52 -14.05 2.35 9.00
N HIS A 53 -12.73 2.50 9.10
CA HIS A 53 -12.07 3.18 10.22
C HIS A 53 -11.93 4.69 10.03
N GLN A 54 -12.57 5.28 9.01
CA GLN A 54 -12.47 6.71 8.68
C GLN A 54 -11.04 7.20 8.44
N MET A 55 -10.11 6.30 8.11
CA MET A 55 -8.73 6.64 7.80
C MET A 55 -8.62 7.28 6.41
N THR A 56 -9.49 6.91 5.47
CA THR A 56 -9.54 7.49 4.12
C THR A 56 -10.97 7.80 3.72
N THR A 57 -11.15 8.82 2.89
CA THR A 57 -12.44 9.11 2.28
C THR A 57 -12.82 8.01 1.28
N PRO A 58 -14.09 7.56 1.25
CA PRO A 58 -14.56 6.62 0.25
C PRO A 58 -14.27 7.08 -1.17
N GLY A 59 -13.64 6.21 -1.96
CA GLY A 59 -13.31 6.50 -3.36
C GLY A 59 -12.06 7.36 -3.58
N LEU A 60 -11.38 7.82 -2.51
CA LEU A 60 -10.07 8.49 -2.63
C LEU A 60 -9.04 7.60 -3.33
N ILE A 61 -9.06 6.30 -3.04
CA ILE A 61 -8.10 5.32 -3.57
C ILE A 61 -8.85 4.26 -4.37
N LYS A 62 -8.52 4.14 -5.66
CA LYS A 62 -9.00 3.03 -6.49
C LYS A 62 -8.24 1.74 -6.16
N PRO A 63 -8.89 0.56 -6.08
CA PRO A 63 -8.21 -0.72 -5.83
C PRO A 63 -7.07 -1.03 -6.80
N SER A 64 -7.22 -0.68 -8.08
CA SER A 64 -6.17 -0.83 -9.10
C SER A 64 -4.95 0.06 -8.86
N THR A 65 -5.18 1.27 -8.32
CA THR A 65 -4.10 2.19 -7.94
C THR A 65 -3.32 1.64 -6.76
N LEU A 66 -4.01 1.20 -5.71
CA LEU A 66 -3.37 0.62 -4.53
C LEU A 66 -2.61 -0.68 -4.88
N TYR A 67 -3.19 -1.55 -5.72
CA TYR A 67 -2.51 -2.75 -6.20
C TYR A 67 -1.22 -2.41 -6.96
N ARG A 68 -1.26 -1.43 -7.87
CA ARG A 68 -0.07 -0.99 -8.62
C ARG A 68 1.02 -0.46 -7.68
N ILE A 69 0.63 0.27 -6.63
CA ILE A 69 1.56 0.73 -5.60
C ILE A 69 2.17 -0.46 -4.85
N PHE A 70 1.38 -1.45 -4.43
CA PHE A 70 1.93 -2.66 -3.80
C PHE A 70 2.89 -3.41 -4.72
N ALA A 71 2.56 -3.56 -6.00
CA ALA A 71 3.43 -4.22 -6.98
C ALA A 71 4.78 -3.51 -7.15
N LYS A 72 4.78 -2.17 -7.20
CA LYS A 72 6.00 -1.37 -7.29
C LYS A 72 6.89 -1.45 -6.03
N ASN A 73 6.31 -1.79 -4.89
CA ASN A 73 7.01 -1.89 -3.61
C ASN A 73 7.28 -3.34 -3.18
N ASP A 74 7.17 -4.31 -4.10
CA ASP A 74 7.31 -5.74 -3.81
C ASP A 74 6.36 -6.28 -2.71
N LEU A 75 5.25 -5.58 -2.42
CA LEU A 75 4.25 -5.97 -1.43
C LEU A 75 3.14 -6.85 -2.03
N THR A 76 3.50 -7.67 -3.02
CA THR A 76 2.59 -8.67 -3.57
C THR A 76 2.66 -9.95 -2.75
N ARG A 77 1.57 -10.72 -2.73
CA ARG A 77 1.51 -12.01 -2.03
C ARG A 77 2.69 -12.93 -2.40
N LYS A 78 3.05 -12.99 -3.69
CA LYS A 78 4.16 -13.82 -4.19
C LYS A 78 5.50 -13.41 -3.61
N LYS A 79 5.74 -12.10 -3.51
CA LYS A 79 6.99 -11.51 -2.98
C LYS A 79 7.08 -11.65 -1.45
N LEU A 80 5.98 -11.39 -0.74
CA LEU A 80 5.91 -11.53 0.72
C LEU A 80 6.01 -12.99 1.20
N LYS A 81 5.51 -13.96 0.42
CA LYS A 81 5.69 -15.39 0.72
C LYS A 81 7.16 -15.83 0.53
N GLY A 82 7.91 -15.16 -0.34
CA GLY A 82 9.33 -15.46 -0.58
C GLY A 82 10.26 -14.96 0.51
N SER A 83 9.88 -13.92 1.26
CA SER A 83 10.70 -13.33 2.33
C SER A 83 10.47 -13.93 3.72
N ALA A 84 9.37 -14.69 3.92
CA ALA A 84 9.04 -15.36 5.17
C ALA A 84 9.59 -16.81 5.24
N LYS A 85 10.78 -17.03 4.69
CA LYS A 85 11.58 -18.21 5.02
C LYS A 85 12.57 -17.83 6.12
N TYR A 86 12.72 -18.74 7.08
CA TYR A 86 13.56 -18.74 8.28
C TYR A 86 12.90 -18.17 9.53
#